data_AF-A0A1H6W7N4-F1
#
_entry.id   AF-A0A1H6W7N4-F1
#
_cell.length_a   1.000
_cell.length_b   1.000
_cell.length_c   1.000
_cell.angle_alpha   90.00
_cell.angle_beta   90.00
_cell.angle_gamma   90.00
#
_symmetry.space_group_name_H-M   'P 1'
#
loop_
_entity.id
_entity.type
_entity.pdbx_description
1 polymer ?
#
loop_
_entity_poly.entity_id
_entity_poly.type
_entity_poly.pdbx_seq_one_letter_code
_entity_poly.pdbx_strand_id
1 'polypeptide(L)'
;MQTEAYTSQPQGRIPNSRFPLLVHRGAVPGGGADAIKERFRSNGWSNNWDYPGIYEYAHFHSTTHECLGCAQGWMEFNLSVGEGGWTRVRIEAGDVIVMPAGVSHEMVAQAEDIHMCGGYPDGRDWDDIQEEFLSEEDYKRACKRIMMLPIPAKDPATGRPMPEWHAAPSSVDGGWNDWRHALDRRA
;
A
#
# COMPACT_ATOMS: atom_id res chain seq x y z
N MET A 1 4.24 5.31 -19.50
CA MET A 1 3.96 4.87 -18.12
C MET A 1 4.00 3.36 -18.11
N GLN A 2 4.95 2.79 -17.38
CA GLN A 2 5.09 1.35 -17.15
C GLN A 2 4.47 1.03 -15.78
N THR A 3 3.78 -0.10 -15.67
CA THR A 3 3.27 -0.60 -14.38
C THR A 3 4.03 -1.87 -14.00
N GLU A 4 4.60 -1.88 -12.80
CA GLU A 4 5.14 -3.07 -12.14
C GLU A 4 4.12 -3.56 -11.11
N ALA A 5 4.04 -4.88 -10.93
CA ALA A 5 3.12 -5.51 -9.98
C ALA A 5 3.87 -6.51 -9.10
N TYR A 6 3.69 -6.40 -7.78
CA TYR A 6 4.32 -7.25 -6.79
C TYR A 6 3.26 -7.95 -5.94
N THR A 7 3.19 -9.27 -6.05
CA THR A 7 2.31 -10.08 -5.20
C THR A 7 2.91 -10.29 -3.81
N SER A 8 2.08 -10.53 -2.81
CA SER A 8 2.53 -10.87 -1.47
C SER A 8 1.77 -12.08 -0.91
N GLN A 9 2.28 -12.60 0.20
CA GLN A 9 1.67 -13.66 1.00
C GLN A 9 1.83 -13.28 2.47
N PRO A 10 0.94 -13.72 3.38
CA PRO A 10 1.11 -13.47 4.81
C PRO A 10 2.46 -14.01 5.31
N GLN A 11 3.13 -13.25 6.17
CA GLN A 11 4.42 -13.61 6.74
C GLN A 11 4.49 -13.19 8.21
N GLY A 12 4.68 -14.14 9.12
CA GLY A 12 4.70 -13.82 10.56
C GLY A 12 3.39 -13.15 11.00
N ARG A 13 3.49 -11.96 11.60
CA ARG A 13 2.33 -11.12 11.98
C ARG A 13 2.06 -9.99 10.97
N ILE A 14 2.60 -10.08 9.76
CA ILE A 14 2.27 -9.20 8.64
C ILE A 14 1.12 -9.83 7.85
N PRO A 15 -0.08 -9.22 7.84
CA PRO A 15 -1.23 -9.79 7.14
C PRO A 15 -1.03 -9.86 5.62
N ASN A 16 -0.35 -8.87 5.04
CA ASN A 16 -0.26 -8.68 3.59
C ASN A 16 -1.63 -8.61 2.91
N SER A 17 -1.65 -8.69 1.58
CA SER A 17 -2.87 -8.52 0.81
C SER A 17 -2.97 -9.46 -0.38
N ARG A 18 -4.20 -9.87 -0.70
CA ARG A 18 -4.50 -10.62 -1.92
C ARG A 18 -4.28 -9.81 -3.19
N PHE A 19 -4.31 -8.49 -3.08
CA PHE A 19 -4.07 -7.59 -4.19
C PHE A 19 -2.57 -7.38 -4.38
N PRO A 20 -2.08 -7.32 -5.63
CA PRO A 20 -0.70 -6.93 -5.86
C PRO A 20 -0.49 -5.45 -5.55
N LEU A 21 0.67 -5.12 -4.99
CA LEU A 21 1.17 -3.76 -4.95
C LEU A 21 1.54 -3.32 -6.37
N LEU A 22 1.14 -2.11 -6.75
CA LEU A 22 1.40 -1.58 -8.08
C LEU A 22 2.37 -0.40 -8.00
N VAL A 23 3.32 -0.33 -8.93
CA VAL A 23 4.21 0.82 -9.09
C VAL A 23 4.06 1.36 -10.51
N HIS A 24 3.57 2.59 -10.64
CA HIS A 24 3.38 3.28 -11.90
C HIS A 24 4.53 4.26 -12.15
N ARG A 25 5.38 3.92 -13.11
CA ARG A 25 6.54 4.74 -13.49
C ARG A 25 6.14 5.96 -14.30
N GLY A 26 6.53 7.15 -13.82
CA GLY A 26 6.25 8.44 -14.44
C GLY A 26 4.76 8.71 -14.62
N ALA A 27 3.94 8.33 -13.64
CA ALA A 27 2.50 8.58 -13.66
C ALA A 27 2.16 10.07 -13.65
N VAL A 28 2.98 10.89 -12.98
CA VAL A 28 2.87 12.36 -12.95
C VAL A 28 4.19 12.96 -13.47
N PRO A 29 4.29 13.27 -14.77
CA PRO A 29 5.54 13.74 -15.35
C PRO A 29 6.12 14.97 -14.63
N GLY A 30 7.38 14.88 -14.21
CA GLY A 30 8.06 15.96 -13.48
C GLY A 30 7.75 16.04 -11.98
N GLY A 31 6.87 15.17 -11.45
CA GLY A 31 6.50 15.17 -10.05
C GLY A 31 5.73 16.44 -9.64
N GLY A 32 6.09 16.99 -8.48
CA GLY A 32 5.45 18.16 -7.88
C GLY A 32 4.28 17.82 -6.97
N ALA A 33 4.31 18.32 -5.72
CA ALA A 33 3.35 17.95 -4.70
C ALA A 33 1.90 18.30 -5.09
N ASP A 34 1.69 19.49 -5.66
CA ASP A 34 0.34 19.91 -6.09
C ASP A 34 -0.18 19.08 -7.26
N ALA A 35 0.69 18.75 -8.23
CA ALA A 35 0.32 17.92 -9.37
C ALA A 35 -0.04 16.49 -8.96
N ILE A 36 0.73 15.91 -8.03
CA ILE A 36 0.46 14.57 -7.50
C ILE A 36 -0.83 14.55 -6.69
N LYS A 37 -0.99 15.47 -5.74
CA LYS A 37 -2.22 15.52 -4.92
C LYS A 37 -3.45 15.81 -5.80
N GLU A 38 -3.35 16.64 -6.83
CA GLU A 38 -4.44 16.84 -7.79
C GLU A 38 -4.75 15.57 -8.59
N ARG A 39 -3.72 14.84 -9.01
CA ARG A 39 -3.90 13.55 -9.67
C ARG A 39 -4.65 12.56 -8.77
N PHE A 40 -4.32 12.50 -7.48
CA PHE A 40 -5.01 11.64 -6.53
C PHE A 40 -6.47 12.07 -6.35
N ARG A 41 -6.72 13.36 -6.06
CA ARG A 41 -8.08 13.87 -5.83
C ARG A 41 -9.00 13.65 -7.02
N SER A 42 -8.53 13.95 -8.23
CA SER A 42 -9.30 13.75 -9.46
C SER A 42 -9.69 12.28 -9.72
N ASN A 43 -8.97 11.34 -9.10
CA ASN A 43 -9.22 9.91 -9.17
C ASN A 43 -9.91 9.33 -7.92
N GLY A 44 -10.38 10.18 -7.00
CA GLY A 44 -11.12 9.75 -5.81
C GLY A 44 -10.23 9.36 -4.62
N TRP A 45 -8.95 9.74 -4.64
CA TRP A 45 -8.02 9.53 -3.54
C TRP A 45 -7.72 10.87 -2.89
N SER A 46 -8.20 11.05 -1.65
CA SER A 46 -8.13 12.32 -0.93
C SER A 46 -7.53 12.10 0.45
N ASN A 47 -7.82 12.99 1.41
CA ASN A 47 -7.13 13.03 2.70
C ASN A 47 -5.60 13.08 2.50
N ASN A 48 -5.17 13.92 1.55
CA ASN A 48 -3.78 13.95 1.11
C ASN A 48 -2.90 14.71 2.09
N TRP A 49 -1.69 14.20 2.25
CA TRP A 49 -0.59 14.84 2.96
C TRP A 49 0.62 14.96 2.03
N ASP A 50 1.58 15.79 2.40
CA ASP A 50 2.89 15.81 1.81
C ASP A 50 3.97 16.11 2.86
N TYR A 51 5.08 15.37 2.80
CA TYR A 51 6.12 15.36 3.83
C TYR A 51 7.45 14.85 3.21
N PRO A 52 8.63 15.18 3.76
CA PRO A 52 9.92 14.64 3.31
C PRO A 52 10.11 13.16 3.68
N GLY A 53 9.31 12.27 3.08
CA GLY A 53 9.40 10.82 3.27
C GLY A 53 8.19 10.21 3.99
N ILE A 54 8.35 8.93 4.37
CA ILE A 54 7.44 8.17 5.26
C ILE A 54 8.21 7.69 6.49
N TYR A 55 7.59 6.90 7.36
CA TYR A 55 8.26 6.33 8.52
C TYR A 55 9.42 5.39 8.15
N GLU A 56 10.47 5.44 8.97
CA GLU A 56 11.68 4.60 8.88
C GLU A 56 11.52 3.25 9.61
N TYR A 57 10.32 2.95 10.10
CA TYR A 57 9.99 1.67 10.75
C TYR A 57 8.94 0.93 9.93
N ALA A 58 9.05 -0.40 9.88
CA ALA A 58 8.07 -1.27 9.24
C ALA A 58 6.69 -1.16 9.90
N HIS A 59 5.71 -0.75 9.11
CA HIS A 59 4.32 -0.65 9.54
C HIS A 59 3.36 -0.96 8.38
N PHE A 60 2.11 -1.25 8.71
CA PHE A 60 1.04 -1.43 7.73
C PHE A 60 -0.25 -0.73 8.17
N HIS A 61 -1.14 -0.51 7.21
CA HIS A 61 -2.49 0.00 7.45
C HIS A 61 -3.53 -1.12 7.30
N SER A 62 -4.50 -1.17 8.21
CA SER A 62 -5.61 -2.13 8.18
C SER A 62 -6.95 -1.52 7.79
N THR A 63 -7.12 -0.20 7.94
CA THR A 63 -8.39 0.50 7.68
C THR A 63 -8.53 1.06 6.28
N THR A 64 -7.44 1.09 5.49
CA THR A 64 -7.45 1.68 4.16
C THR A 64 -6.30 1.16 3.28
N HIS A 65 -6.52 1.21 1.96
CA HIS A 65 -5.42 1.20 0.99
C HIS A 65 -4.76 2.57 0.95
N GLU A 66 -3.51 2.63 0.49
CA GLU A 66 -2.75 3.87 0.42
C GLU A 66 -2.18 4.07 -0.98
N CYS A 67 -2.11 5.31 -1.44
CA CYS A 67 -1.31 5.69 -2.59
C CYS A 67 -0.21 6.66 -2.16
N LEU A 68 1.01 6.42 -2.65
CA LEU A 68 2.17 7.26 -2.38
C LEU A 68 2.74 7.76 -3.71
N GLY A 69 2.98 9.06 -3.85
CA GLY A 69 3.59 9.67 -5.03
C GLY A 69 4.86 10.40 -4.67
N CYS A 70 5.92 10.21 -5.45
CA CYS A 70 7.18 10.93 -5.25
C CYS A 70 7.11 12.28 -5.95
N ALA A 71 7.01 13.37 -5.19
CA ALA A 71 6.94 14.72 -5.74
C ALA A 71 8.30 15.24 -6.19
N GLN A 72 9.37 14.90 -5.48
CA GLN A 72 10.73 15.35 -5.78
C GLN A 72 11.75 14.32 -5.27
N GLY A 73 12.92 14.27 -5.90
CA GLY A 73 14.00 13.36 -5.49
C GLY A 73 13.68 11.88 -5.78
N TRP A 74 14.14 11.01 -4.89
CA TRP A 74 13.87 9.58 -4.90
C TRP A 74 13.80 9.01 -3.47
N MET A 75 13.08 7.91 -3.30
CA MET A 75 13.01 7.16 -2.04
C MET A 75 13.08 5.66 -2.32
N GLU A 76 13.80 4.92 -1.47
CA GLU A 76 13.83 3.47 -1.45
C GLU A 76 13.00 2.95 -0.29
N PHE A 77 12.07 2.06 -0.62
CA PHE A 77 11.23 1.35 0.32
C PHE A 77 11.76 -0.06 0.52
N ASN A 78 11.59 -0.58 1.72
CA ASN A 78 11.52 -2.02 1.94
C ASN A 78 10.03 -2.39 2.09
N LEU A 79 9.53 -3.29 1.24
CA LEU A 79 8.11 -3.63 1.12
C LEU A 79 7.92 -5.12 1.35
N SER A 80 6.90 -5.54 2.12
CA SER A 80 6.64 -6.95 2.41
C SER A 80 5.97 -7.71 1.26
N VAL A 81 6.54 -7.61 0.06
CA VAL A 81 6.06 -8.18 -1.20
C VAL A 81 7.17 -8.98 -1.88
N GLY A 82 6.81 -9.77 -2.90
CA GLY A 82 7.74 -10.60 -3.68
C GLY A 82 7.98 -11.99 -3.07
N GLU A 83 8.62 -12.86 -3.84
CA GLU A 83 8.81 -14.28 -3.48
C GLU A 83 9.62 -14.48 -2.18
N GLY A 84 10.55 -13.57 -1.89
CA GLY A 84 11.35 -13.58 -0.67
C GLY A 84 10.65 -13.01 0.57
N GLY A 85 9.40 -12.57 0.45
CA GLY A 85 8.63 -11.91 1.50
C GLY A 85 8.92 -10.41 1.65
N TRP A 86 10.12 -9.96 1.29
CA TRP A 86 10.49 -8.54 1.25
C TRP A 86 11.22 -8.17 -0.03
N THR A 87 10.88 -7.01 -0.59
CA THR A 87 11.46 -6.46 -1.81
C THR A 87 11.83 -4.99 -1.60
N ARG A 88 13.06 -4.63 -2.00
CA ARG A 88 13.48 -3.23 -2.07
C ARG A 88 13.02 -2.61 -3.38
N VAL A 89 12.33 -1.48 -3.28
CA VAL A 89 11.82 -0.73 -4.45
C VAL A 89 12.20 0.73 -4.29
N ARG A 90 12.93 1.26 -5.27
CA ARG A 90 13.12 2.70 -5.42
C ARG A 90 12.01 3.29 -6.29
N ILE A 91 11.51 4.45 -5.91
CA ILE A 91 10.70 5.33 -6.76
C ILE A 91 11.36 6.69 -6.89
N GLU A 92 11.03 7.40 -7.97
CA GLU A 92 11.59 8.70 -8.32
C GLU A 92 10.49 9.70 -8.64
N ALA A 93 10.84 10.99 -8.73
CA ALA A 93 9.88 12.06 -9.00
C ALA A 93 8.91 11.73 -10.16
N GLY A 94 7.61 11.71 -9.84
CA GLY A 94 6.51 11.39 -10.74
C GLY A 94 6.01 9.95 -10.69
N ASP A 95 6.72 9.04 -10.02
CA ASP A 95 6.25 7.69 -9.77
C ASP A 95 5.14 7.66 -8.70
N VAL A 96 4.24 6.69 -8.81
CA VAL A 96 3.17 6.44 -7.84
C VAL A 96 3.12 4.97 -7.47
N ILE A 97 3.08 4.67 -6.17
CA ILE A 97 2.79 3.35 -5.60
C ILE A 97 1.30 3.30 -5.23
N VAL A 98 0.62 2.21 -5.58
CA VAL A 98 -0.69 1.84 -5.04
C VAL A 98 -0.49 0.66 -4.11
N MET A 99 -0.65 0.91 -2.83
CA MET A 99 -0.35 -0.03 -1.75
C MET A 99 -1.63 -0.63 -1.18
N PRO A 100 -1.84 -1.95 -1.35
CA PRO A 100 -2.90 -2.66 -0.67
C PRO A 100 -2.74 -2.61 0.84
N ALA A 101 -3.88 -2.65 1.55
CA ALA A 101 -3.89 -2.69 3.01
C ALA A 101 -3.26 -4.00 3.48
N GLY A 102 -2.52 -3.95 4.59
CA GLY A 102 -1.78 -5.08 5.14
C GLY A 102 -0.36 -5.25 4.61
N VAL A 103 0.03 -4.58 3.52
CA VAL A 103 1.42 -4.57 3.07
C VAL A 103 2.24 -3.73 4.06
N SER A 104 3.21 -4.36 4.70
CA SER A 104 4.17 -3.70 5.57
C SER A 104 5.23 -2.99 4.75
N HIS A 105 5.58 -1.78 5.18
CA HIS A 105 6.50 -0.92 4.45
C HIS A 105 7.27 0.03 5.36
N GLU A 106 8.45 0.44 4.91
CA GLU A 106 9.32 1.41 5.57
C GLU A 106 10.21 2.11 4.55
N MET A 107 10.59 3.35 4.84
CA MET A 107 11.66 4.06 4.13
C MET A 107 13.02 3.56 4.61
N VAL A 108 13.90 3.18 3.68
CA VAL A 108 15.27 2.70 4.01
C VAL A 108 16.39 3.54 3.41
N ALA A 109 16.09 4.34 2.39
CA ALA A 109 17.02 5.33 1.85
C ALA A 109 16.25 6.43 1.09
N GLN A 110 16.85 7.60 0.94
CA GLN A 110 16.21 8.76 0.30
C GLN A 110 17.24 9.76 -0.26
N ALA A 111 16.80 10.58 -1.21
CA ALA A 111 17.52 11.75 -1.69
C ALA A 111 17.45 12.91 -0.69
N GLU A 112 18.44 13.80 -0.64
CA GLU A 112 18.42 14.97 0.26
C GLU A 112 17.21 15.88 0.07
N ASP A 113 16.64 15.91 -1.15
CA ASP A 113 15.51 16.74 -1.55
C ASP A 113 14.21 15.93 -1.71
N ILE A 114 14.08 14.77 -1.05
CA ILE A 114 12.86 13.97 -1.13
C ILE A 114 11.64 14.78 -0.72
N HIS A 115 10.56 14.60 -1.47
CA HIS A 115 9.24 15.04 -1.05
C HIS A 115 8.22 14.00 -1.51
N MET A 116 7.42 13.50 -0.59
CA MET A 116 6.41 12.48 -0.82
C MET A 116 5.02 13.06 -0.63
N CYS A 117 4.04 12.51 -1.34
CA CYS A 117 2.62 12.78 -1.10
C CYS A 117 1.87 11.48 -0.89
N GLY A 118 0.95 11.45 0.06
CA GLY A 118 0.06 10.31 0.28
C GLY A 118 -1.40 10.63 0.02
N GLY A 119 -2.21 9.57 -0.01
CA GLY A 119 -3.65 9.68 -0.17
C GLY A 119 -4.36 8.35 0.04
N TYR A 120 -5.65 8.45 0.32
CA TYR A 120 -6.48 7.31 0.69
C TYR A 120 -7.78 7.32 -0.14
N PRO A 121 -8.26 6.17 -0.60
CA PRO A 121 -9.45 6.07 -1.43
C PRO A 121 -10.66 6.56 -0.64
N ASP A 122 -11.47 7.40 -1.27
CA ASP A 122 -12.65 8.06 -0.68
C ASP A 122 -12.33 8.90 0.58
N GLY A 123 -11.07 9.26 0.80
CA GLY A 123 -10.64 10.07 1.94
C GLY A 123 -10.71 9.34 3.29
N ARG A 124 -10.56 8.01 3.29
CA ARG A 124 -10.52 7.21 4.52
C ARG A 124 -9.41 7.65 5.47
N ASP A 125 -9.61 7.37 6.75
CA ASP A 125 -8.58 7.47 7.78
C ASP A 125 -7.72 6.20 7.80
N TRP A 126 -6.47 6.36 8.21
CA TRP A 126 -5.48 5.29 8.33
C TRP A 126 -5.13 5.02 9.80
N ASP A 127 -4.83 3.75 10.10
CA ASP A 127 -4.21 3.31 11.34
C ASP A 127 -2.76 2.92 11.09
N ASP A 128 -1.82 3.29 11.96
CA ASP A 128 -0.42 2.89 11.84
C ASP A 128 -0.15 1.70 12.79
N ILE A 129 0.14 0.52 12.21
CA ILE A 129 0.36 -0.71 12.96
C ILE A 129 1.78 -1.23 12.70
N GLN A 130 2.57 -1.31 13.77
CA GLN A 130 3.87 -1.99 13.77
C GLN A 130 3.71 -3.44 14.26
N GLU A 131 4.30 -4.38 13.51
CA GLU A 131 4.23 -5.82 13.81
C GLU A 131 4.69 -6.15 15.23
N GLU A 132 5.77 -5.51 15.69
CA GLU A 132 6.41 -5.75 16.99
C GLU A 132 5.47 -5.53 18.18
N PHE A 133 4.51 -4.61 18.07
CA PHE A 133 3.60 -4.24 19.15
C PHE A 133 2.21 -4.87 19.01
N LEU A 134 1.99 -5.68 17.99
CA LEU A 134 0.67 -6.19 17.64
C LEU A 134 0.28 -7.39 18.50
N SER A 135 -0.80 -7.28 19.27
CA SER A 135 -1.37 -8.43 19.99
C SER A 135 -2.00 -9.45 19.02
N GLU A 136 -2.17 -10.71 19.44
CA GLU A 136 -2.82 -11.72 18.60
C GLU A 136 -4.29 -11.35 18.28
N GLU A 137 -4.98 -10.72 19.24
CA GLU A 137 -6.35 -10.28 19.04
C GLU A 137 -6.42 -9.13 18.03
N ASP A 138 -5.53 -8.15 18.13
CA ASP A 138 -5.49 -7.02 17.22
C ASP A 138 -5.04 -7.43 15.82
N TYR A 139 -4.13 -8.40 15.70
CA TYR A 139 -3.80 -9.02 14.41
C TYR A 139 -5.05 -9.60 13.73
N LYS A 140 -5.87 -10.38 14.45
CA LYS A 140 -7.12 -10.91 13.89
C LYS A 140 -8.10 -9.81 13.48
N ARG A 141 -8.16 -8.71 14.23
CA ARG A 141 -9.00 -7.55 13.89
C ARG A 141 -8.49 -6.85 12.63
N ALA A 142 -7.18 -6.65 12.52
CA ALA A 142 -6.53 -6.07 11.34
C ALA A 142 -6.81 -6.92 10.09
N CYS A 143 -6.58 -8.24 10.14
CA CYS A 143 -6.89 -9.15 9.03
C CYS A 143 -8.35 -9.04 8.58
N LYS A 144 -9.30 -8.97 9.53
CA LYS A 144 -10.73 -8.80 9.21
C LYS A 144 -10.99 -7.47 8.49
N ARG A 145 -10.41 -6.36 8.96
CA ARG A 145 -10.58 -5.04 8.31
C ARG A 145 -10.06 -5.06 6.88
N ILE A 146 -8.83 -5.56 6.69
CA ILE A 146 -8.16 -5.65 5.38
C ILE A 146 -9.03 -6.40 4.36
N MET A 147 -9.58 -7.56 4.74
CA MET A 147 -10.42 -8.36 3.84
C MET A 147 -11.76 -7.70 3.48
N MET A 148 -12.26 -6.78 4.31
CA MET A 148 -13.53 -6.09 4.07
C MET A 148 -13.37 -4.81 3.25
N LEU A 149 -12.13 -4.40 2.95
CA LEU A 149 -11.91 -3.19 2.16
C LEU A 149 -12.37 -3.38 0.71
N PRO A 150 -13.12 -2.41 0.16
CA PRO A 150 -13.54 -2.46 -1.22
C PRO A 150 -12.36 -2.18 -2.15
N ILE A 151 -12.42 -2.72 -3.37
CA ILE A 151 -11.54 -2.26 -4.45
C ILE A 151 -11.93 -0.80 -4.76
N PRO A 152 -11.00 0.16 -4.71
CA PRO A 152 -11.25 1.55 -5.09
C PRO A 152 -11.79 1.65 -6.52
N ALA A 153 -12.71 2.59 -6.77
CA ALA A 153 -13.37 2.71 -8.07
C ALA A 153 -12.39 3.04 -9.22
N LYS A 154 -11.31 3.74 -8.91
CA LYS A 154 -10.26 4.13 -9.85
C LYS A 154 -8.90 3.99 -9.21
N ASP A 155 -7.94 3.63 -10.04
CA ASP A 155 -6.52 3.75 -9.81
C ASP A 155 -6.13 5.24 -9.62
N PRO A 156 -5.38 5.60 -8.56
CA PRO A 156 -4.97 6.97 -8.28
C PRO A 156 -4.03 7.55 -9.35
N ALA A 157 -3.23 6.69 -9.97
CA ALA A 157 -2.19 7.01 -10.94
C ALA A 157 -2.66 6.94 -12.39
N THR A 158 -3.78 6.27 -12.69
CA THR A 158 -4.28 6.14 -14.08
C THR A 158 -5.70 6.66 -14.28
N GLY A 159 -6.51 6.75 -13.22
CA GLY A 159 -7.92 7.14 -13.27
C GLY A 159 -8.83 6.08 -13.89
N ARG A 160 -8.32 4.86 -14.13
CA ARG A 160 -9.02 3.72 -14.72
C ARG A 160 -9.26 2.64 -13.67
N PRO A 161 -10.13 1.64 -13.91
CA PRO A 161 -10.20 0.45 -13.07
C PRO A 161 -8.83 -0.25 -13.00
N MET A 162 -8.55 -0.93 -11.88
CA MET A 162 -7.30 -1.70 -11.67
C MET A 162 -7.52 -3.18 -12.05
N PRO A 163 -7.25 -3.60 -13.29
CA PRO A 163 -7.51 -4.98 -13.72
C PRO A 163 -6.77 -6.01 -12.89
N GLU A 164 -5.58 -5.69 -12.39
CA GLU A 164 -4.77 -6.53 -11.51
C GLU A 164 -5.50 -6.86 -10.20
N TRP A 165 -6.23 -5.89 -9.64
CA TRP A 165 -7.00 -6.08 -8.41
C TRP A 165 -8.33 -6.77 -8.66
N HIS A 166 -8.97 -6.48 -9.79
CA HIS A 166 -10.22 -7.15 -10.18
C HIS A 166 -10.01 -8.62 -10.59
N ALA A 167 -8.84 -8.96 -11.13
CA ALA A 167 -8.46 -10.34 -11.46
C ALA A 167 -7.99 -11.13 -10.24
N ALA A 168 -7.63 -10.46 -9.13
CA ALA A 168 -7.19 -11.13 -7.92
C ALA A 168 -8.34 -11.99 -7.34
N PRO A 169 -8.08 -13.27 -6.99
CA PRO A 169 -9.09 -14.16 -6.43
C PRO A 169 -9.64 -13.58 -5.12
N SER A 170 -10.88 -13.94 -4.77
CA SER A 170 -11.45 -13.53 -3.49
C SER A 170 -10.59 -14.02 -2.32
N SER A 171 -10.70 -13.40 -1.14
CA SER A 171 -10.00 -13.89 0.06
C SER A 171 -10.35 -15.35 0.40
N VAL A 172 -11.53 -15.80 0.01
CA VAL A 172 -11.96 -17.21 0.17
C VAL A 172 -11.20 -18.10 -0.79
N ASP A 173 -11.24 -17.79 -2.09
CA ASP A 173 -10.67 -18.64 -3.14
C ASP A 173 -9.13 -18.63 -3.12
N GLY A 174 -8.53 -17.52 -2.66
CA GLY A 174 -7.09 -17.37 -2.51
C GLY A 174 -6.51 -17.94 -1.21
N GLY A 175 -7.32 -18.58 -0.36
CA GLY A 175 -6.84 -19.18 0.90
C GLY A 175 -6.48 -18.18 2.00
N TRP A 176 -6.88 -16.91 1.87
CA TRP A 176 -6.57 -15.86 2.85
C TRP A 176 -7.37 -16.02 4.16
N ASN A 177 -8.46 -16.79 4.14
CA ASN A 177 -9.26 -17.09 5.32
C ASN A 177 -8.54 -17.97 6.35
N ASP A 178 -7.58 -18.80 5.96
CA ASP A 178 -6.86 -19.64 6.91
C ASP A 178 -6.01 -18.79 7.86
N TRP A 179 -5.55 -17.62 7.40
CA TRP A 179 -4.81 -16.64 8.21
C TRP A 179 -5.70 -15.84 9.15
N ARG A 180 -7.03 -15.86 8.93
CA ARG A 180 -8.04 -15.40 9.89
C ARG A 180 -8.31 -16.44 10.97
N HIS A 181 -8.40 -17.72 10.58
CA HIS A 181 -8.94 -18.79 11.42
C HIS A 181 -7.90 -19.71 12.07
N ALA A 182 -6.65 -19.73 11.63
CA ALA A 182 -5.59 -20.49 12.29
C ALA A 182 -5.31 -20.02 13.73
N LEU A 183 -5.90 -18.89 14.14
CA LEU A 183 -5.88 -18.39 15.51
C LEU A 183 -7.24 -18.49 16.23
N ASP A 184 -8.32 -18.89 15.55
CA ASP A 184 -9.53 -19.35 16.25
C ASP A 184 -9.21 -20.77 16.71
N ARG A 185 -9.10 -20.98 18.04
CA ARG A 185 -8.75 -22.28 18.64
C ARG A 185 -9.42 -23.42 17.86
N ARG A 186 -8.62 -24.32 17.29
CA ARG A 186 -9.12 -25.69 17.08
C ARG A 186 -9.52 -26.18 18.47
N ALA A 187 -10.82 -26.42 18.64
CA ALA A 187 -11.38 -27.04 19.83
C ALA A 187 -10.78 -28.44 20.02
#